data_AF-A0A545UF45-F1
#
_entry.id   AF-A0A545UF45-F1
#
_cell.length_a   1.000
_cell.length_b   1.000
_cell.length_c   1.000
_cell.angle_alpha   90.00
_cell.angle_beta   90.00
_cell.angle_gamma   90.00
#
_symmetry.space_group_name_H-M   'P 1'
#
loop_
_entity.id
_entity.type
_entity.pdbx_description
1 polymer ?
#
loop_
_entity_poly.entity_id
_entity_poly.type
_entity_poly.pdbx_seq_one_letter_code
_entity_poly.pdbx_strand_id
1 'polypeptide(L)'
;MTETNKQELTPEQQEQNKNQELANQQQLENLASVHTNGFTELLKYFGISLAISTYQAGKLILAREEDGVTNTHFRQFNKPMGMVASADRLTLGTAAQIWDFRNVPTAAHRISPVKKHDACYLMRDVKTTGDIDIHEMAWVDEELWFINTRFSCLCTFKPGFSFNPRWRPPFITEYDMRDRCHLNGLAIRDGKPRYITALGETDTEGGWRKNKAAGGILMDIESNEFILRGLSMPHSPRWHNNKLWFLESGRGTLNYVDPVTGENIVHAELPGFTRGLDFIGQYAVIGLSQVRETAVFAGLPLTQTQPVRHSGVWIVDLKDGEIKAFLKFEKGVQEIFAVSVLPWKFPDVINDDLNLLGSTYVLTDEVLNNTCQPDKNWSTAEIHFEEGNRLFNDGKVKEAIEKYKQCLEMMDNYVPARYNYGVALGNLDRHEEAIIELEKVLKEDIGHAEAINSIGFSHSKLGNTEKAREYFERAIQIRPNYEQAKSNLKALNEKVNE
;
A
#
# COMPACT_ATOMS: atom_id res chain seq x y z
N MET A 1 -29.63 11.07 1.03
CA MET A 1 -29.23 11.32 -0.37
C MET A 1 -29.06 12.81 -0.51
N THR A 2 -27.83 13.31 -0.50
CA THR A 2 -27.46 14.60 -1.11
C THR A 2 -26.00 14.52 -1.50
N GLU A 3 -25.71 15.01 -2.70
CA GLU A 3 -24.51 14.81 -3.47
C GLU A 3 -23.54 15.96 -3.15
N THR A 4 -22.40 15.61 -2.57
CA THR A 4 -21.27 16.52 -2.36
C THR A 4 -20.63 16.89 -3.72
N ASN A 5 -20.55 18.20 -4.08
CA ASN A 5 -19.64 18.60 -5.17
C ASN A 5 -18.21 18.28 -4.74
N LYS A 6 -17.74 17.26 -5.42
CA LYS A 6 -16.36 17.00 -5.74
C LYS A 6 -15.78 18.28 -6.36
N GLN A 7 -14.58 18.66 -5.95
CA GLN A 7 -13.74 19.54 -6.77
C GLN A 7 -13.76 18.98 -8.19
N GLU A 8 -14.31 19.75 -9.13
CA GLU A 8 -14.24 19.37 -10.54
C GLU A 8 -12.78 19.42 -10.95
N LEU A 9 -12.21 18.23 -11.05
CA LEU A 9 -10.91 17.94 -11.65
C LEU A 9 -10.79 18.74 -12.96
N THR A 10 -9.63 19.34 -13.22
CA THR A 10 -9.39 20.00 -14.52
C THR A 10 -9.61 19.01 -15.66
N PRO A 11 -9.90 19.43 -16.91
CA PRO A 11 -10.04 18.50 -18.04
C PRO A 11 -8.84 17.55 -18.18
N GLU A 12 -7.62 18.02 -17.91
CA GLU A 12 -6.41 17.18 -17.87
C GLU A 12 -6.40 16.21 -16.67
N GLN A 13 -6.86 16.61 -15.49
CA GLN A 13 -6.98 15.72 -14.32
C GLN A 13 -8.14 14.72 -14.45
N GLN A 14 -9.23 15.12 -15.11
CA GLN A 14 -10.34 14.23 -15.48
C GLN A 14 -9.88 13.24 -16.53
N GLU A 15 -9.09 13.67 -17.52
CA GLU A 15 -8.54 12.81 -18.55
C GLU A 15 -7.44 11.89 -17.99
N GLN A 16 -6.59 12.35 -17.08
CA GLN A 16 -5.63 11.52 -16.35
C GLN A 16 -6.33 10.52 -15.42
N ASN A 17 -7.30 10.95 -14.61
CA ASN A 17 -8.08 10.04 -13.76
C ASN A 17 -8.89 9.07 -14.59
N LYS A 18 -9.48 9.50 -15.71
CA LYS A 18 -10.24 8.62 -16.61
C LYS A 18 -9.31 7.66 -17.33
N ASN A 19 -8.11 8.07 -17.75
CA ASN A 19 -7.11 7.17 -18.33
C ASN A 19 -6.54 6.20 -17.28
N GLN A 20 -6.41 6.62 -16.02
CA GLN A 20 -5.97 5.79 -14.91
C GLN A 20 -7.08 4.84 -14.44
N GLU A 21 -8.34 5.26 -14.47
CA GLU A 21 -9.53 4.42 -14.24
C GLU A 21 -9.76 3.45 -15.39
N LEU A 22 -9.58 3.86 -16.65
CA LEU A 22 -9.61 2.96 -17.82
C LEU A 22 -8.43 1.98 -17.81
N ALA A 23 -7.24 2.40 -17.41
CA ALA A 23 -6.09 1.52 -17.22
C ALA A 23 -6.30 0.54 -16.06
N ASN A 24 -6.87 1.02 -14.93
CA ASN A 24 -7.25 0.18 -13.80
C ASN A 24 -8.41 -0.76 -14.14
N GLN A 25 -9.40 -0.34 -14.95
CA GLN A 25 -10.50 -1.19 -15.44
C GLN A 25 -9.99 -2.23 -16.43
N GLN A 26 -9.16 -1.86 -17.41
CA GLN A 26 -8.49 -2.81 -18.31
C GLN A 26 -7.53 -3.76 -17.57
N GLN A 27 -6.99 -3.37 -16.41
CA GLN A 27 -6.20 -4.25 -15.55
C GLN A 27 -7.06 -5.09 -14.58
N LEU A 28 -8.22 -4.61 -14.14
CA LEU A 28 -9.22 -5.40 -13.41
C LEU A 28 -9.79 -6.51 -14.29
N GLU A 29 -9.97 -6.25 -15.59
CA GLU A 29 -10.36 -7.26 -16.59
C GLU A 29 -9.34 -8.42 -16.71
N ASN A 30 -8.13 -8.28 -16.15
CA ASN A 30 -7.05 -9.26 -16.25
C ASN A 30 -6.76 -10.06 -14.97
N LEU A 31 -7.36 -9.75 -13.81
CA LEU A 31 -7.19 -10.54 -12.59
C LEU A 31 -8.49 -11.28 -12.26
N ALA A 32 -8.42 -12.62 -12.24
CA ALA A 32 -9.54 -13.46 -11.86
C ALA A 32 -9.08 -14.46 -10.81
N SER A 33 -9.90 -14.65 -9.78
CA SER A 33 -9.65 -15.63 -8.73
C SER A 33 -10.91 -16.38 -8.35
N VAL A 34 -10.74 -17.62 -7.92
CA VAL A 34 -11.78 -18.44 -7.32
C VAL A 34 -11.32 -18.91 -5.95
N HIS A 35 -12.23 -19.10 -5.01
CA HIS A 35 -11.90 -19.53 -3.66
C HIS A 35 -12.92 -20.55 -3.17
N THR A 36 -12.52 -21.37 -2.20
CA THR A 36 -13.45 -22.19 -1.43
C THR A 36 -14.24 -21.32 -0.44
N ASN A 37 -15.45 -21.73 -0.06
CA ASN A 37 -16.21 -21.06 1.01
C ASN A 37 -15.44 -21.07 2.34
N GLY A 38 -14.78 -22.20 2.65
CA GLY A 38 -13.96 -22.34 3.86
C GLY A 38 -12.81 -21.32 3.93
N PHE A 39 -12.32 -20.81 2.79
CA PHE A 39 -11.29 -19.77 2.78
C PHE A 39 -11.85 -18.46 3.35
N THR A 40 -13.00 -18.00 2.81
CA THR A 40 -13.70 -16.81 3.30
C THR A 40 -14.11 -16.96 4.77
N GLU A 41 -14.64 -18.12 5.15
CA GLU A 41 -15.04 -18.41 6.53
C GLU A 41 -13.86 -18.34 7.50
N LEU A 42 -12.69 -18.83 7.11
CA LEU A 42 -11.47 -18.73 7.92
C LEU A 42 -11.02 -17.28 8.11
N LEU A 43 -10.99 -16.47 7.04
CA LEU A 43 -10.67 -15.04 7.15
C LEU A 43 -11.61 -14.33 8.13
N LYS A 44 -12.91 -14.59 8.00
CA LYS A 44 -13.95 -14.01 8.85
C LYS A 44 -13.87 -14.49 10.30
N TYR A 45 -13.68 -15.80 10.50
CA TYR A 45 -13.62 -16.43 11.83
C TYR A 45 -12.44 -15.89 12.65
N PHE A 46 -11.26 -15.82 12.04
CA PHE A 46 -10.07 -15.30 12.71
C PHE A 46 -10.00 -13.76 12.71
N GLY A 47 -10.85 -13.09 11.93
CA GLY A 47 -10.86 -11.63 11.83
C GLY A 47 -9.61 -11.06 11.16
N ILE A 48 -9.14 -11.74 10.12
CA ILE A 48 -7.86 -11.49 9.45
C ILE A 48 -8.06 -11.23 7.96
N SER A 49 -6.96 -10.86 7.31
CA SER A 49 -6.79 -10.81 5.86
C SER A 49 -5.38 -11.27 5.51
N LEU A 50 -5.10 -11.47 4.22
CA LEU A 50 -3.77 -11.86 3.75
C LEU A 50 -3.18 -10.79 2.84
N ALA A 51 -1.90 -10.47 3.06
CA ALA A 51 -1.07 -9.75 2.10
C ALA A 51 -0.30 -10.78 1.26
N ILE A 52 -0.34 -10.61 -0.07
CA ILE A 52 0.25 -11.55 -1.04
C ILE A 52 1.06 -10.74 -2.05
N SER A 53 2.37 -10.94 -2.10
CA SER A 53 3.23 -10.27 -3.08
C SER A 53 3.36 -11.12 -4.33
N THR A 54 3.35 -10.47 -5.48
CA THR A 54 3.40 -11.13 -6.79
C THR A 54 4.56 -10.59 -7.61
N TYR A 55 5.41 -11.49 -8.06
CA TYR A 55 6.68 -11.12 -8.67
C TYR A 55 6.51 -10.40 -10.01
N GLN A 56 6.07 -11.11 -11.04
CA GLN A 56 5.95 -10.57 -12.40
C GLN A 56 4.70 -9.71 -12.59
N ALA A 57 3.65 -9.97 -11.81
CA ALA A 57 2.40 -9.21 -11.91
C ALA A 57 2.54 -7.81 -11.29
N GLY A 58 3.53 -7.57 -10.44
CA GLY A 58 3.79 -6.25 -9.88
C GLY A 58 2.75 -5.82 -8.84
N LYS A 59 2.07 -6.77 -8.18
CA LYS A 59 0.96 -6.49 -7.27
C LYS A 59 1.26 -6.94 -5.85
N LEU A 60 0.90 -6.10 -4.87
CA LEU A 60 0.62 -6.51 -3.51
C LEU A 60 -0.91 -6.68 -3.41
N ILE A 61 -1.37 -7.91 -3.21
CA ILE A 61 -2.79 -8.25 -3.14
C ILE A 61 -3.19 -8.36 -1.67
N LEU A 62 -4.30 -7.74 -1.30
CA LEU A 62 -4.98 -7.91 -0.03
C LEU A 62 -6.21 -8.79 -0.24
N ALA A 63 -6.14 -10.03 0.23
CA ALA A 63 -7.27 -10.95 0.24
C ALA A 63 -8.05 -10.76 1.56
N ARG A 64 -9.27 -10.25 1.46
CA ARG A 64 -10.12 -9.87 2.59
C ARG A 64 -11.53 -10.41 2.42
N GLU A 65 -12.23 -10.65 3.51
CA GLU A 65 -13.66 -10.96 3.45
C GLU A 65 -14.47 -9.69 3.21
N GLU A 66 -15.43 -9.76 2.30
CA GLU A 66 -16.36 -8.70 1.99
C GLU A 66 -17.71 -9.32 1.62
N ASP A 67 -18.75 -9.04 2.41
CA ASP A 67 -20.13 -9.47 2.13
C ASP A 67 -20.27 -10.99 1.87
N GLY A 68 -19.51 -11.81 2.60
CA GLY A 68 -19.54 -13.27 2.49
C GLY A 68 -18.71 -13.85 1.34
N VAL A 69 -17.95 -13.04 0.61
CA VAL A 69 -17.01 -13.49 -0.44
C VAL A 69 -15.59 -12.99 -0.17
N THR A 70 -14.58 -13.64 -0.77
CA THR A 70 -13.20 -13.14 -0.69
C THR A 70 -12.96 -12.10 -1.77
N ASN A 71 -12.76 -10.85 -1.36
CA ASN A 71 -12.34 -9.73 -2.20
C ASN A 71 -10.80 -9.72 -2.32
N THR A 72 -10.28 -9.53 -3.54
CA THR A 72 -8.84 -9.41 -3.82
C THR A 72 -8.52 -7.99 -4.29
N HIS A 73 -8.32 -7.09 -3.32
CA HIS A 73 -7.85 -5.72 -3.58
C HIS A 73 -6.35 -5.72 -3.89
N PHE A 74 -5.84 -4.76 -4.66
CA PHE A 74 -4.41 -4.73 -4.97
C PHE A 74 -3.81 -3.33 -5.03
N ARG A 75 -2.50 -3.26 -4.76
CA ARG A 75 -1.63 -2.10 -4.93
C ARG A 75 -0.50 -2.44 -5.89
N GLN A 76 -0.13 -1.49 -6.74
CA GLN A 76 0.92 -1.68 -7.73
C GLN A 76 2.29 -1.36 -7.13
N PHE A 77 3.24 -2.26 -7.33
CA PHE A 77 4.64 -2.11 -6.98
C PHE A 77 5.53 -2.62 -8.10
N ASN A 78 6.75 -2.10 -8.19
CA ASN A 78 7.73 -2.64 -9.12
C ASN A 78 8.34 -3.93 -8.55
N LYS A 79 7.85 -5.09 -9.00
CA LYS A 79 8.39 -6.41 -8.63
C LYS A 79 8.40 -6.64 -7.10
N PRO A 80 7.22 -6.65 -6.43
CA PRO A 80 7.13 -6.92 -5.00
C PRO A 80 7.54 -8.37 -4.71
N MET A 81 8.42 -8.54 -3.71
CA MET A 81 9.11 -9.79 -3.38
C MET A 81 8.88 -10.16 -1.91
N GLY A 82 9.95 -10.37 -1.13
CA GLY A 82 9.85 -10.71 0.29
C GLY A 82 9.10 -9.63 1.08
N MET A 83 8.34 -10.04 2.08
CA MET A 83 7.62 -9.13 2.95
C MET A 83 7.55 -9.68 4.38
N VAL A 84 7.31 -8.78 5.32
CA VAL A 84 6.94 -9.14 6.70
C VAL A 84 5.81 -8.22 7.14
N ALA A 85 4.84 -8.77 7.86
CA ALA A 85 3.74 -7.99 8.40
C ALA A 85 3.42 -8.36 9.84
N SER A 86 2.82 -7.41 10.54
CA SER A 86 2.39 -7.45 11.93
C SER A 86 1.17 -6.53 12.08
N ALA A 87 0.63 -6.37 13.28
CA ALA A 87 -0.54 -5.50 13.49
C ALA A 87 -0.27 -4.02 13.20
N ASP A 88 0.96 -3.56 13.45
CA ASP A 88 1.35 -2.15 13.40
C ASP A 88 2.25 -1.82 12.20
N ARG A 89 2.78 -2.83 11.52
CA ARG A 89 3.78 -2.64 10.46
C ARG A 89 3.68 -3.64 9.33
N LEU A 90 3.86 -3.16 8.10
CA LEU A 90 4.07 -3.97 6.91
C LEU A 90 5.33 -3.46 6.22
N THR A 91 6.25 -4.36 5.88
CA THR A 91 7.47 -4.03 5.16
C THR A 91 7.57 -4.89 3.91
N LEU A 92 7.86 -4.28 2.77
CA LEU A 92 7.83 -4.92 1.46
C LEU A 92 9.11 -4.62 0.68
N GLY A 93 9.80 -5.69 0.27
CA GLY A 93 10.89 -5.63 -0.69
C GLY A 93 10.35 -5.52 -2.12
N THR A 94 10.97 -4.67 -2.91
CA THR A 94 10.68 -4.46 -4.35
C THR A 94 11.97 -4.51 -5.15
N ALA A 95 11.93 -4.30 -6.47
CA ALA A 95 13.07 -4.48 -7.37
C ALA A 95 14.40 -3.86 -6.87
N ALA A 96 14.35 -2.67 -6.26
CA ALA A 96 15.53 -1.97 -5.78
C ALA A 96 15.34 -1.22 -4.46
N GLN A 97 14.22 -1.46 -3.78
CA GLN A 97 13.82 -0.70 -2.58
C GLN A 97 13.14 -1.59 -1.55
N ILE A 98 13.26 -1.22 -0.28
CA ILE A 98 12.40 -1.71 0.80
C ILE A 98 11.48 -0.58 1.22
N TRP A 99 10.18 -0.85 1.20
CA TRP A 99 9.11 0.05 1.58
C TRP A 99 8.63 -0.32 2.98
N ASP A 100 8.56 0.66 3.87
CA ASP A 100 8.09 0.47 5.23
C ASP A 100 6.81 1.25 5.48
N PHE A 101 5.80 0.52 5.94
CA PHE A 101 4.46 1.03 6.19
C PHE A 101 4.12 0.86 7.67
N ARG A 102 3.56 1.92 8.26
CA ARG A 102 3.00 1.87 9.62
C ARG A 102 1.47 1.87 9.54
N ASN A 103 0.84 1.01 10.34
CA ASN A 103 -0.60 1.04 10.49
C ASN A 103 -1.01 2.30 11.28
N VAL A 104 -1.86 3.13 10.68
CA VAL A 104 -2.38 4.36 11.27
C VAL A 104 -3.91 4.28 11.27
N PRO A 105 -4.54 3.78 12.34
CA PRO A 105 -5.98 3.56 12.39
C PRO A 105 -6.81 4.83 12.11
N THR A 106 -6.35 6.00 12.53
CA THR A 106 -7.04 7.28 12.25
C THR A 106 -7.07 7.64 10.76
N ALA A 107 -6.11 7.15 9.97
CA ALA A 107 -6.12 7.30 8.52
C ALA A 107 -7.12 6.33 7.85
N ALA A 108 -7.40 5.17 8.46
CA ALA A 108 -8.37 4.20 7.94
C ALA A 108 -9.78 4.80 7.79
N HIS A 109 -10.15 5.77 8.63
CA HIS A 109 -11.43 6.47 8.55
C HIS A 109 -11.54 7.46 7.38
N ARG A 110 -10.40 7.85 6.78
CA ARG A 110 -10.32 8.84 5.71
C ARG A 110 -10.19 8.23 4.31
N ILE A 111 -9.97 6.91 4.23
CA ILE A 111 -9.84 6.20 2.95
C ILE A 111 -11.19 5.61 2.50
N SER A 112 -11.45 5.68 1.20
CA SER A 112 -12.67 5.14 0.58
C SER A 112 -12.58 3.61 0.41
N PRO A 113 -13.65 2.85 0.69
CA PRO A 113 -14.92 3.30 1.24
C PRO A 113 -14.82 3.73 2.71
N VAL A 114 -15.35 4.92 2.99
CA VAL A 114 -15.30 5.56 4.30
C VAL A 114 -15.94 4.64 5.35
N LYS A 115 -15.29 4.49 6.51
CA LYS A 115 -15.69 3.64 7.66
C LYS A 115 -15.70 2.12 7.41
N LYS A 116 -15.18 1.63 6.28
CA LYS A 116 -15.06 0.18 6.06
C LYS A 116 -13.73 -0.39 6.55
N HIS A 117 -12.65 0.38 6.45
CA HIS A 117 -11.31 -0.05 6.80
C HIS A 117 -11.07 -0.05 8.30
N ASP A 118 -10.49 -1.15 8.81
CA ASP A 118 -10.09 -1.30 10.22
C ASP A 118 -8.57 -1.11 10.43
N ALA A 119 -7.80 -1.02 9.34
CA ALA A 119 -6.39 -0.68 9.35
C ALA A 119 -5.97 0.06 8.07
N CYS A 120 -4.95 0.90 8.19
CA CYS A 120 -4.38 1.65 7.08
C CYS A 120 -2.85 1.69 7.21
N TYR A 121 -2.17 0.83 6.46
CA TYR A 121 -0.71 0.80 6.38
C TYR A 121 -0.23 1.93 5.47
N LEU A 122 0.16 3.05 6.08
CA LEU A 122 0.68 4.22 5.37
C LEU A 122 2.19 4.13 5.21
N MET A 123 2.67 4.40 4.00
CA MET A 123 4.11 4.50 3.71
C MET A 123 4.74 5.56 4.62
N ARG A 124 5.81 5.20 5.34
CA ARG A 124 6.59 6.10 6.21
C ARG A 124 8.06 6.21 5.80
N ASP A 125 8.64 5.16 5.21
CA ASP A 125 10.03 5.16 4.79
C ASP A 125 10.20 4.30 3.53
N VAL A 126 11.15 4.69 2.68
CA VAL A 126 11.56 3.91 1.52
C VAL A 126 13.08 3.95 1.43
N LYS A 127 13.70 2.78 1.56
CA LYS A 127 15.16 2.63 1.48
C LYS A 127 15.56 2.06 0.13
N THR A 128 16.47 2.74 -0.55
CA THR A 128 17.05 2.25 -1.82
C THR A 128 18.19 1.27 -1.53
N THR A 129 18.00 0.01 -1.89
CA THR A 129 18.98 -1.07 -1.72
C THR A 129 19.80 -1.34 -2.98
N GLY A 130 19.29 -0.92 -4.15
CA GLY A 130 19.71 -1.49 -5.43
C GLY A 130 19.08 -2.87 -5.66
N ASP A 131 19.30 -3.45 -6.84
CA ASP A 131 18.84 -4.81 -7.14
C ASP A 131 19.67 -5.81 -6.34
N ILE A 132 19.09 -6.29 -5.24
CA ILE A 132 19.68 -7.29 -4.35
C ILE A 132 18.82 -8.55 -4.22
N ASP A 133 17.71 -8.59 -4.98
CA ASP A 133 16.75 -9.71 -5.05
C ASP A 133 16.25 -10.14 -3.66
N ILE A 134 15.46 -9.29 -3.01
CA ILE A 134 15.08 -9.40 -1.59
C ILE A 134 14.08 -10.54 -1.39
N HIS A 135 14.57 -11.68 -0.89
CA HIS A 135 13.76 -12.89 -0.80
C HIS A 135 12.94 -13.03 0.49
N GLU A 136 13.53 -12.66 1.63
CA GLU A 136 12.89 -12.84 2.93
C GLU A 136 13.36 -11.73 3.87
N MET A 137 12.53 -11.37 4.81
CA MET A 137 12.84 -10.39 5.82
C MET A 137 12.07 -10.65 7.12
N ALA A 138 12.58 -10.09 8.21
CA ALA A 138 11.93 -10.14 9.50
C ALA A 138 12.37 -8.95 10.36
N TRP A 139 11.44 -8.44 11.17
CA TRP A 139 11.77 -7.52 12.24
C TRP A 139 12.25 -8.29 13.47
N VAL A 140 13.34 -7.82 14.06
CA VAL A 140 13.81 -8.23 15.37
C VAL A 140 13.98 -6.96 16.18
N ASP A 141 13.12 -6.77 17.17
CA ASP A 141 12.90 -5.49 17.84
C ASP A 141 12.67 -4.37 16.80
N GLU A 142 13.50 -3.32 16.82
CA GLU A 142 13.43 -2.18 15.90
C GLU A 142 14.42 -2.28 14.73
N GLU A 143 15.00 -3.46 14.47
CA GLU A 143 15.94 -3.67 13.36
C GLU A 143 15.36 -4.62 12.30
N LEU A 144 15.37 -4.18 11.04
CA LEU A 144 14.99 -5.03 9.92
C LEU A 144 16.17 -5.91 9.51
N TRP A 145 15.97 -7.21 9.56
CA TRP A 145 16.85 -8.21 8.98
C TRP A 145 16.28 -8.67 7.65
N PHE A 146 17.10 -8.69 6.61
CA PHE A 146 16.64 -9.08 5.27
C PHE A 146 17.72 -9.79 4.47
N ILE A 147 17.28 -10.69 3.60
CA ILE A 147 18.16 -11.44 2.73
C ILE A 147 18.53 -10.60 1.52
N ASN A 148 19.84 -10.52 1.26
CA ASN A 148 20.40 -10.09 0.00
C ASN A 148 20.85 -11.35 -0.75
N THR A 149 19.99 -11.84 -1.63
CA THR A 149 20.22 -13.09 -2.37
C THR A 149 21.39 -12.95 -3.33
N ARG A 150 21.47 -11.80 -4.03
CA ARG A 150 22.57 -11.54 -4.96
C ARG A 150 23.94 -11.65 -4.30
N PHE A 151 24.09 -11.07 -3.12
CA PHE A 151 25.34 -11.09 -2.34
C PHE A 151 25.46 -12.28 -1.38
N SER A 152 24.50 -13.20 -1.39
CA SER A 152 24.50 -14.42 -0.56
C SER A 152 24.68 -14.12 0.94
N CYS A 153 24.00 -13.08 1.44
CA CYS A 153 24.18 -12.63 2.81
C CYS A 153 22.87 -12.14 3.46
N LEU A 154 22.88 -12.19 4.79
CA LEU A 154 21.87 -11.59 5.64
C LEU A 154 22.32 -10.19 6.05
N CYS A 155 21.44 -9.22 5.89
CA CYS A 155 21.72 -7.80 6.01
C CYS A 155 20.80 -7.09 7.01
N THR A 156 21.25 -5.92 7.42
CA THR A 156 20.48 -4.88 8.13
C THR A 156 20.68 -3.55 7.40
N PHE A 157 20.08 -2.46 7.89
CA PHE A 157 20.37 -1.12 7.39
C PHE A 157 21.45 -0.43 8.22
N LYS A 158 22.23 0.44 7.55
CA LYS A 158 23.17 1.35 8.19
C LYS A 158 23.08 2.73 7.50
N PRO A 159 22.99 3.84 8.23
CA PRO A 159 22.93 5.18 7.64
C PRO A 159 24.07 5.43 6.63
N GLY A 160 23.71 5.92 5.44
CA GLY A 160 24.67 6.21 4.36
C GLY A 160 25.03 5.01 3.46
N PHE A 161 24.49 3.82 3.71
CA PHE A 161 24.76 2.61 2.91
C PHE A 161 23.46 1.99 2.39
N SER A 162 23.52 1.32 1.24
CA SER A 162 22.37 0.60 0.67
C SER A 162 21.91 -0.56 1.55
N PHE A 163 22.86 -1.26 2.18
CA PHE A 163 22.64 -2.34 3.12
C PHE A 163 23.94 -2.60 3.91
N ASN A 164 23.83 -3.31 5.02
CA ASN A 164 24.92 -3.66 5.93
C ASN A 164 24.94 -5.18 6.15
N PRO A 165 25.82 -5.93 5.46
CA PRO A 165 25.95 -7.36 5.66
C PRO A 165 26.33 -7.70 7.11
N ARG A 166 25.62 -8.65 7.72
CA ARG A 166 25.81 -9.09 9.10
C ARG A 166 26.25 -10.54 9.20
N TRP A 167 25.81 -11.36 8.26
CA TRP A 167 26.14 -12.77 8.20
C TRP A 167 26.12 -13.26 6.75
N ARG A 168 26.89 -14.31 6.47
CA ARG A 168 26.86 -15.08 5.22
C ARG A 168 27.20 -16.54 5.54
N PRO A 169 26.76 -17.52 4.75
CA PRO A 169 27.17 -18.91 4.95
C PRO A 169 28.72 -19.02 4.93
N PRO A 170 29.35 -19.83 5.81
CA PRO A 170 30.81 -19.89 5.91
C PRO A 170 31.51 -20.35 4.62
N PHE A 171 30.81 -21.11 3.77
CA PHE A 171 31.33 -21.55 2.48
C PHE A 171 31.39 -20.43 1.44
N ILE A 172 30.72 -19.29 1.66
CA ILE A 172 30.82 -18.12 0.78
C ILE A 172 32.09 -17.34 1.16
N THR A 173 33.09 -17.33 0.28
CA THR A 173 34.42 -16.77 0.60
C THR A 173 34.51 -15.27 0.36
N GLU A 174 33.73 -14.71 -0.56
CA GLU A 174 33.70 -13.28 -0.91
C GLU A 174 32.27 -12.74 -1.11
N TYR A 175 32.09 -11.42 -1.01
CA TYR A 175 30.83 -10.76 -1.38
C TYR A 175 30.81 -10.50 -2.89
N ASP A 176 29.76 -10.98 -3.55
CA ASP A 176 29.67 -10.97 -5.00
C ASP A 176 28.19 -10.90 -5.41
N MET A 177 27.83 -9.99 -6.31
CA MET A 177 26.44 -9.74 -6.73
C MET A 177 25.83 -10.82 -7.65
N ARG A 178 26.59 -11.86 -7.99
CA ARG A 178 26.25 -12.84 -9.03
C ARG A 178 25.53 -14.09 -8.50
N ASP A 179 24.94 -14.01 -7.31
CA ASP A 179 24.07 -15.03 -6.72
C ASP A 179 24.71 -16.44 -6.71
N ARG A 180 25.53 -16.70 -5.68
CA ARG A 180 26.35 -17.91 -5.62
C ARG A 180 25.55 -19.11 -5.11
N CYS A 181 24.85 -18.95 -3.98
CA CYS A 181 24.09 -20.03 -3.35
C CYS A 181 22.57 -19.88 -3.42
N HIS A 182 22.06 -18.73 -3.85
CA HIS A 182 20.66 -18.35 -3.76
C HIS A 182 20.11 -18.48 -2.34
N LEU A 183 20.70 -17.72 -1.42
CA LEU A 183 20.18 -17.54 -0.06
C LEU A 183 18.79 -16.91 -0.15
N ASN A 184 17.76 -17.53 0.42
CA ASN A 184 16.39 -17.19 0.07
C ASN A 184 15.35 -17.31 1.20
N GLY A 185 15.71 -17.89 2.35
CA GLY A 185 14.79 -18.01 3.47
C GLY A 185 15.44 -17.66 4.80
N LEU A 186 14.65 -17.08 5.71
CA LEU A 186 15.03 -16.62 7.03
C LEU A 186 13.92 -16.98 8.01
N ALA A 187 14.28 -17.58 9.14
CA ALA A 187 13.41 -17.80 10.28
C ALA A 187 13.98 -17.12 11.53
N ILE A 188 13.08 -16.51 12.29
CA ILE A 188 13.37 -15.99 13.62
C ILE A 188 13.02 -17.05 14.66
N ARG A 189 13.87 -17.16 15.68
CA ARG A 189 13.61 -17.96 16.88
C ARG A 189 14.21 -17.24 18.08
N ASP A 190 13.50 -17.21 19.20
CA ASP A 190 13.96 -16.60 20.46
C ASP A 190 14.43 -15.15 20.27
N GLY A 191 13.68 -14.36 19.47
CA GLY A 191 13.97 -12.94 19.22
C GLY A 191 15.23 -12.68 18.42
N LYS A 192 15.71 -13.62 17.58
CA LYS A 192 16.88 -13.41 16.72
C LYS A 192 16.82 -14.19 15.41
N PRO A 193 17.54 -13.75 14.36
CA PRO A 193 17.76 -14.54 13.15
C PRO A 193 18.39 -15.88 13.54
N ARG A 194 17.76 -16.99 13.14
CA ARG A 194 18.21 -18.32 13.58
C ARG A 194 18.42 -19.31 12.46
N TYR A 195 17.47 -19.44 11.54
CA TYR A 195 17.56 -20.44 10.48
C TYR A 195 17.50 -19.81 9.10
N ILE A 196 18.22 -20.39 8.15
CA ILE A 196 18.19 -19.95 6.76
C ILE A 196 18.04 -21.11 5.79
N THR A 197 17.53 -20.81 4.60
CA THR A 197 17.60 -21.72 3.47
C THR A 197 18.40 -21.11 2.33
N ALA A 198 19.03 -21.96 1.54
CA ALA A 198 19.63 -21.62 0.25
C ALA A 198 19.40 -22.77 -0.75
N LEU A 199 19.44 -22.48 -2.05
CA LEU A 199 19.21 -23.50 -3.09
C LEU A 199 20.46 -24.34 -3.42
N GLY A 200 21.64 -23.95 -2.92
CA GLY A 200 22.89 -24.67 -3.16
C GLY A 200 23.98 -24.41 -2.12
N GLU A 201 24.67 -25.45 -1.67
CA GLU A 201 25.97 -25.34 -0.97
C GLU A 201 27.07 -25.08 -2.01
N THR A 202 27.18 -23.83 -2.50
CA THR A 202 28.14 -23.47 -3.53
C THR A 202 28.62 -22.03 -3.40
N ASP A 203 29.88 -21.85 -3.74
CA ASP A 203 30.56 -20.55 -3.80
C ASP A 203 31.04 -20.28 -5.23
N THR A 204 30.16 -20.49 -6.20
CA THR A 204 30.43 -20.19 -7.63
C THR A 204 29.26 -19.40 -8.19
N GLU A 205 29.53 -18.49 -9.12
CA GLU A 205 28.51 -17.69 -9.81
C GLU A 205 27.38 -18.58 -10.34
N GLY A 206 26.17 -18.36 -9.82
CA GLY A 206 24.98 -19.12 -10.18
C GLY A 206 25.06 -20.63 -9.95
N GLY A 207 26.00 -21.12 -9.14
CA GLY A 207 26.34 -22.54 -9.02
C GLY A 207 25.17 -23.42 -8.58
N TRP A 208 24.26 -22.87 -7.78
CA TRP A 208 23.06 -23.53 -7.28
C TRP A 208 22.15 -24.07 -8.42
N ARG A 209 22.17 -23.44 -9.60
CA ARG A 209 21.31 -23.83 -10.74
C ARG A 209 21.57 -25.27 -11.22
N LYS A 210 22.81 -25.75 -11.10
CA LYS A 210 23.20 -27.08 -11.59
C LYS A 210 22.57 -28.21 -10.78
N ASN A 211 22.40 -28.03 -9.47
CA ASN A 211 21.87 -29.06 -8.57
C ASN A 211 20.63 -28.57 -7.80
N LYS A 212 19.86 -27.62 -8.32
CA LYS A 212 18.67 -27.05 -7.66
C LYS A 212 17.62 -28.07 -7.18
N ALA A 213 17.60 -29.27 -7.79
CA ALA A 213 16.67 -30.34 -7.44
C ALA A 213 17.03 -31.07 -6.13
N ALA A 214 18.30 -31.05 -5.71
CA ALA A 214 18.80 -31.77 -4.53
C ALA A 214 20.02 -31.08 -3.88
N GLY A 215 20.23 -29.79 -4.13
CA GLY A 215 21.40 -29.03 -3.67
C GLY A 215 21.07 -28.11 -2.51
N GLY A 216 19.79 -27.95 -2.19
CA GLY A 216 19.32 -27.03 -1.18
C GLY A 216 19.71 -27.44 0.23
N ILE A 217 19.81 -26.43 1.08
CA ILE A 217 20.25 -26.55 2.47
C ILE A 217 19.31 -25.80 3.41
N LEU A 218 19.28 -26.25 4.66
CA LEU A 218 18.74 -25.55 5.81
C LEU A 218 19.84 -25.49 6.86
N MET A 219 20.18 -24.29 7.34
CA MET A 219 21.30 -24.08 8.27
C MET A 219 20.88 -23.29 9.49
N ASP A 220 21.61 -23.50 10.58
CA ASP A 220 21.59 -22.65 11.77
C ASP A 220 22.62 -21.53 11.63
N ILE A 221 22.19 -20.29 11.82
CA ILE A 221 23.02 -19.08 11.68
C ILE A 221 24.05 -18.98 12.82
N GLU A 222 23.69 -19.40 14.04
CA GLU A 222 24.53 -19.19 15.22
C GLU A 222 25.67 -20.20 15.26
N SER A 223 25.38 -21.49 15.03
CA SER A 223 26.43 -22.52 15.00
C SER A 223 27.11 -22.62 13.63
N ASN A 224 26.51 -22.06 12.58
CA ASN A 224 26.89 -22.27 11.18
C ASN A 224 26.83 -23.73 10.72
N GLU A 225 26.06 -24.57 11.40
CA GLU A 225 25.90 -25.97 11.07
C GLU A 225 24.74 -26.20 10.11
N PHE A 226 24.87 -27.24 9.29
CA PHE A 226 23.79 -27.68 8.41
C PHE A 226 22.82 -28.55 9.21
N ILE A 227 21.55 -28.15 9.20
CA ILE A 227 20.45 -28.92 9.78
C ILE A 227 20.02 -29.99 8.76
N LEU A 228 19.80 -29.57 7.51
CA LEU A 228 19.46 -30.46 6.40
C LEU A 228 20.27 -30.09 5.15
N ARG A 229 20.54 -31.10 4.34
CA ARG A 229 21.08 -30.99 2.98
C ARG A 229 20.24 -31.84 2.03
N GLY A 230 20.41 -31.66 0.73
CA GLY A 230 19.72 -32.49 -0.25
C GLY A 230 18.30 -32.02 -0.59
N LEU A 231 17.93 -30.81 -0.17
CA LEU A 231 16.58 -30.30 -0.33
C LEU A 231 16.32 -29.80 -1.76
N SER A 232 15.10 -30.01 -2.25
CA SER A 232 14.65 -29.52 -3.55
C SER A 232 14.08 -28.11 -3.43
N MET A 233 14.90 -27.12 -3.73
CA MET A 233 14.55 -25.70 -3.64
C MET A 233 13.84 -25.31 -2.31
N PRO A 234 14.52 -25.38 -1.16
CA PRO A 234 13.93 -25.03 0.14
C PRO A 234 13.62 -23.53 0.25
N HIS A 235 12.49 -23.15 0.86
CA HIS A 235 12.02 -21.77 1.01
C HIS A 235 11.36 -21.53 2.37
N SER A 236 11.28 -20.26 2.75
CA SER A 236 10.44 -19.72 3.85
C SER A 236 10.45 -20.57 5.12
N PRO A 237 11.63 -20.82 5.74
CA PRO A 237 11.66 -21.50 7.03
C PRO A 237 10.96 -20.63 8.08
N ARG A 238 10.26 -21.28 9.01
CA ARG A 238 9.53 -20.62 10.11
C ARG A 238 9.60 -21.47 11.36
N TRP A 239 9.80 -20.83 12.50
CA TRP A 239 9.66 -21.48 13.79
C TRP A 239 8.22 -21.31 14.28
N HIS A 240 7.47 -22.41 14.41
CA HIS A 240 6.07 -22.37 14.84
C HIS A 240 5.71 -23.63 15.63
N ASN A 241 5.00 -23.46 16.76
CA ASN A 241 4.60 -24.56 17.65
C ASN A 241 5.74 -25.53 17.99
N ASN A 242 6.90 -24.98 18.39
CA ASN A 242 8.13 -25.72 18.75
C ASN A 242 8.70 -26.63 17.64
N LYS A 243 8.40 -26.32 16.39
CA LYS A 243 8.94 -27.01 15.21
C LYS A 243 9.52 -26.02 14.22
N LEU A 244 10.56 -26.44 13.52
CA LEU A 244 11.11 -25.73 12.37
C LEU A 244 10.41 -26.22 11.10
N TRP A 245 9.45 -25.44 10.62
CA TRP A 245 8.73 -25.66 9.38
C TRP A 245 9.46 -25.02 8.22
N PHE A 246 9.32 -25.58 7.02
CA PHE A 246 9.83 -24.99 5.79
C PHE A 246 9.10 -25.56 4.58
N LEU A 247 9.31 -24.92 3.43
CA LEU A 247 8.73 -25.34 2.16
C LEU A 247 9.80 -26.01 1.29
N GLU A 248 9.52 -27.17 0.71
CA GLU A 248 10.38 -27.78 -0.31
C GLU A 248 9.75 -27.59 -1.69
N SER A 249 9.99 -26.41 -2.26
CA SER A 249 9.25 -25.94 -3.43
C SER A 249 9.40 -26.81 -4.66
N GLY A 250 10.59 -27.40 -4.86
CA GLY A 250 10.84 -28.32 -5.98
C GLY A 250 10.02 -29.61 -5.91
N ARG A 251 9.49 -29.96 -4.73
CA ARG A 251 8.56 -31.06 -4.50
C ARG A 251 7.11 -30.61 -4.29
N GLY A 252 6.87 -29.33 -4.06
CA GLY A 252 5.55 -28.80 -3.74
C GLY A 252 5.05 -29.21 -2.36
N THR A 253 5.93 -29.31 -1.36
CA THR A 253 5.55 -29.81 -0.02
C THR A 253 5.76 -28.80 1.10
N LEU A 254 4.95 -28.95 2.15
CA LEU A 254 5.20 -28.39 3.48
C LEU A 254 5.90 -29.47 4.33
N ASN A 255 7.03 -29.10 4.91
CA ASN A 255 7.86 -30.00 5.69
C ASN A 255 8.15 -29.41 7.09
N TYR A 256 8.59 -30.26 8.01
CA TYR A 256 9.23 -29.82 9.24
C TYR A 256 10.45 -30.69 9.59
N VAL A 257 11.36 -30.14 10.38
CA VAL A 257 12.49 -30.89 10.95
C VAL A 257 12.01 -31.61 12.21
N ASP A 258 12.16 -32.93 12.26
CA ASP A 258 11.85 -33.70 13.46
C ASP A 258 12.77 -33.26 14.61
N PRO A 259 12.23 -32.84 15.77
CA PRO A 259 13.03 -32.30 16.85
C PRO A 259 13.87 -33.35 17.59
N VAL A 260 13.61 -34.65 17.38
CA VAL A 260 14.31 -35.77 18.01
C VAL A 260 15.35 -36.35 17.06
N THR A 261 14.96 -36.67 15.82
CA THR A 261 15.84 -37.34 14.86
C THR A 261 16.62 -36.37 13.98
N GLY A 262 16.16 -35.12 13.85
CA GLY A 262 16.71 -34.14 12.91
C GLY A 262 16.33 -34.42 11.46
N GLU A 263 15.44 -35.40 11.20
CA GLU A 263 15.04 -35.78 9.85
C GLU A 263 14.04 -34.80 9.23
N ASN A 264 14.02 -34.76 7.89
CA ASN A 264 13.02 -34.02 7.13
C ASN A 264 11.71 -34.82 7.06
N ILE A 265 10.63 -34.31 7.65
CA ILE A 265 9.31 -34.92 7.59
C ILE A 265 8.42 -34.13 6.63
N VAL A 266 7.94 -34.80 5.58
CA VAL A 266 6.91 -34.28 4.68
C VAL A 266 5.57 -34.32 5.41
N HIS A 267 4.95 -33.16 5.61
CA HIS A 267 3.70 -33.04 6.33
C HIS A 267 2.49 -32.92 5.40
N ALA A 268 2.63 -32.20 4.29
CA ALA A 268 1.58 -32.05 3.29
C ALA A 268 2.15 -31.87 1.87
N GLU A 269 1.42 -32.38 0.87
CA GLU A 269 1.69 -32.13 -0.55
C GLU A 269 0.70 -31.09 -1.09
N LEU A 270 1.21 -30.16 -1.91
CA LEU A 270 0.43 -29.04 -2.45
C LEU A 270 0.51 -29.00 -3.98
N PRO A 271 -0.54 -28.48 -4.66
CA PRO A 271 -0.64 -28.53 -6.11
C PRO A 271 0.11 -27.39 -6.83
N GLY A 272 1.36 -27.11 -6.46
CA GLY A 272 2.14 -26.02 -7.03
C GLY A 272 3.50 -25.80 -6.37
N PHE A 273 4.31 -24.93 -6.94
CA PHE A 273 5.60 -24.54 -6.34
C PHE A 273 5.33 -23.69 -5.11
N THR A 274 5.66 -24.22 -3.93
CA THR A 274 5.41 -23.54 -2.65
C THR A 274 6.32 -22.32 -2.48
N ARG A 275 5.75 -21.21 -2.03
CA ARG A 275 6.37 -19.87 -1.90
C ARG A 275 5.67 -19.08 -0.79
N GLY A 276 6.42 -18.58 0.19
CA GLY A 276 5.86 -17.87 1.32
C GLY A 276 5.12 -18.81 2.29
N LEU A 277 5.42 -18.66 3.57
CA LEU A 277 4.81 -19.44 4.65
C LEU A 277 4.51 -18.52 5.82
N ASP A 278 3.27 -18.58 6.29
CA ASP A 278 2.83 -17.96 7.53
C ASP A 278 1.81 -18.84 8.24
N PHE A 279 1.38 -18.46 9.44
CA PHE A 279 0.51 -19.29 10.27
C PHE A 279 -0.67 -18.52 10.88
N ILE A 280 -1.78 -19.23 11.05
CA ILE A 280 -2.95 -18.78 11.81
C ILE A 280 -3.32 -19.89 12.77
N GLY A 281 -2.86 -19.79 14.02
CA GLY A 281 -3.08 -20.83 15.02
C GLY A 281 -2.55 -22.19 14.56
N GLN A 282 -3.46 -23.14 14.28
CA GLN A 282 -3.12 -24.49 13.80
C GLN A 282 -2.99 -24.60 12.28
N TYR A 283 -3.22 -23.52 11.53
CA TYR A 283 -3.22 -23.56 10.07
C TYR A 283 -1.95 -22.96 9.50
N ALA A 284 -1.35 -23.64 8.52
CA ALA A 284 -0.32 -23.07 7.65
C ALA A 284 -0.96 -22.38 6.45
N VAL A 285 -0.50 -21.16 6.16
CA VAL A 285 -0.89 -20.35 5.01
C VAL A 285 0.27 -20.35 4.02
N ILE A 286 0.04 -20.93 2.85
CA ILE A 286 1.11 -21.22 1.89
C ILE A 286 0.76 -20.62 0.53
N GLY A 287 1.63 -19.77 0.00
CA GLY A 287 1.53 -19.32 -1.38
C GLY A 287 2.01 -20.40 -2.35
N LEU A 288 1.35 -20.52 -3.49
CA LEU A 288 1.71 -21.42 -4.59
C LEU A 288 1.93 -20.63 -5.87
N SER A 289 2.91 -21.07 -6.64
CA SER A 289 3.18 -20.58 -7.99
C SER A 289 3.00 -21.70 -9.03
N GLN A 290 2.45 -21.34 -10.18
CA GLN A 290 2.18 -22.29 -11.27
C GLN A 290 3.44 -22.59 -12.11
N VAL A 291 4.33 -21.61 -12.21
CA VAL A 291 5.58 -21.51 -13.01
C VAL A 291 5.62 -22.34 -14.31
N ARG A 292 5.63 -21.63 -15.45
CA ARG A 292 5.85 -22.20 -16.79
C ARG A 292 7.28 -22.72 -16.93
N GLU A 293 7.48 -23.73 -17.76
CA GLU A 293 8.79 -24.34 -18.02
C GLU A 293 9.80 -23.33 -18.60
N THR A 294 10.48 -22.60 -17.73
CA THR A 294 11.71 -21.87 -18.03
C THR A 294 12.90 -22.76 -17.64
N ALA A 295 14.10 -22.45 -18.15
CA ALA A 295 15.33 -23.21 -17.84
C ALA A 295 15.60 -23.35 -16.33
N VAL A 296 15.10 -22.43 -15.51
CA VAL A 296 15.26 -22.45 -14.05
C VAL A 296 14.40 -23.53 -13.38
N PHE A 297 13.26 -23.94 -13.95
CA PHE A 297 12.36 -24.92 -13.32
C PHE A 297 12.32 -26.29 -14.02
N ALA A 298 13.00 -26.42 -15.15
CA ALA A 298 13.16 -27.70 -15.83
C ALA A 298 13.85 -28.74 -14.93
N GLY A 299 13.33 -29.96 -14.91
CA GLY A 299 13.91 -31.13 -14.23
C GLY A 299 13.56 -31.28 -12.74
N LEU A 300 12.63 -30.48 -12.20
CA LEU A 300 12.24 -30.58 -10.79
C LEU A 300 11.27 -31.75 -10.54
N PRO A 301 11.29 -32.37 -9.33
CA PRO A 301 10.40 -33.48 -9.01
C PRO A 301 8.91 -33.18 -9.26
N LEU A 302 8.43 -32.01 -8.85
CA LEU A 302 7.02 -31.62 -9.01
C LEU A 302 6.56 -31.59 -10.47
N THR A 303 7.43 -31.24 -11.42
CA THR A 303 7.06 -31.18 -12.84
C THR A 303 6.84 -32.57 -13.44
N GLN A 304 7.37 -33.61 -12.80
CA GLN A 304 7.24 -35.01 -13.25
C GLN A 304 5.97 -35.67 -12.70
N THR A 305 5.54 -35.27 -11.50
CA THR A 305 4.40 -35.88 -10.81
C THR A 305 3.09 -35.12 -11.00
N GLN A 306 3.13 -33.81 -11.28
CA GLN A 306 1.94 -32.97 -11.43
C GLN A 306 1.95 -32.15 -12.73
N PRO A 307 1.11 -32.52 -13.73
CA PRO A 307 1.05 -31.79 -15.00
C PRO A 307 0.33 -30.44 -14.89
N VAL A 308 -0.63 -30.33 -13.97
CA VAL A 308 -1.36 -29.08 -13.70
C VAL A 308 -0.89 -28.53 -12.36
N ARG A 309 -0.42 -27.29 -12.37
CA ARG A 309 0.04 -26.55 -11.19
C ARG A 309 -0.78 -25.28 -11.04
N HIS A 310 -1.00 -24.85 -9.81
CA HIS A 310 -1.85 -23.70 -9.49
C HIS A 310 -1.06 -22.55 -8.87
N SER A 311 -1.61 -21.34 -9.02
CA SER A 311 -1.14 -20.11 -8.41
C SER A 311 -2.21 -19.60 -7.44
N GLY A 312 -1.83 -19.18 -6.24
CA GLY A 312 -2.79 -18.79 -5.19
C GLY A 312 -2.35 -19.19 -3.79
N VAL A 313 -3.22 -19.04 -2.80
CA VAL A 313 -2.94 -19.37 -1.39
C VAL A 313 -3.71 -20.60 -0.96
N TRP A 314 -3.03 -21.54 -0.32
CA TRP A 314 -3.59 -22.77 0.24
C TRP A 314 -3.45 -22.77 1.76
N ILE A 315 -4.49 -23.28 2.43
CA ILE A 315 -4.54 -23.43 3.88
C ILE A 315 -4.46 -24.92 4.22
N VAL A 316 -3.44 -25.29 4.99
CA VAL A 316 -3.21 -26.66 5.47
C VAL A 316 -3.41 -26.71 6.98
N ASP A 317 -4.15 -27.70 7.47
CA ASP A 317 -4.27 -27.96 8.91
C ASP A 317 -3.05 -28.74 9.42
N LEU A 318 -2.33 -28.18 10.39
CA LEU A 318 -1.12 -28.80 10.95
C LEU A 318 -1.40 -30.05 11.78
N LYS A 319 -2.67 -30.32 12.11
CA LYS A 319 -3.06 -31.52 12.86
C LYS A 319 -2.96 -32.79 12.01
N ASP A 320 -3.44 -32.73 10.78
CA ASP A 320 -3.60 -33.90 9.89
C ASP A 320 -2.90 -33.74 8.53
N GLY A 321 -2.38 -32.56 8.21
CA GLY A 321 -1.74 -32.27 6.93
C GLY A 321 -2.72 -32.05 5.78
N GLU A 322 -4.03 -31.99 6.04
CA GLU A 322 -5.03 -31.83 4.99
C GLU A 322 -5.18 -30.38 4.54
N ILE A 323 -5.38 -30.20 3.23
CA ILE A 323 -5.76 -28.91 2.64
C ILE A 323 -7.22 -28.63 3.01
N LYS A 324 -7.47 -27.57 3.78
CA LYS A 324 -8.82 -27.18 4.21
C LYS A 324 -9.47 -26.13 3.32
N ALA A 325 -8.69 -25.25 2.71
CA ALA A 325 -9.20 -24.14 1.92
C ALA A 325 -8.17 -23.61 0.91
N PHE A 326 -8.65 -22.90 -0.11
CA PHE A 326 -7.78 -22.18 -1.04
C PHE A 326 -8.42 -20.90 -1.60
N LEU A 327 -7.53 -20.00 -2.05
CA LEU A 327 -7.78 -18.91 -2.99
C LEU A 327 -6.86 -19.15 -4.20
N LYS A 328 -7.42 -19.41 -5.38
CA LYS A 328 -6.69 -19.71 -6.61
C LYS A 328 -6.85 -18.56 -7.60
N PHE A 329 -5.74 -18.08 -8.16
CA PHE A 329 -5.75 -17.14 -9.28
C PHE A 329 -5.86 -17.89 -10.61
N GLU A 330 -6.87 -17.53 -11.40
CA GLU A 330 -7.12 -18.11 -12.73
C GLU A 330 -6.56 -17.25 -13.87
N LYS A 331 -6.44 -15.93 -13.63
CA LYS A 331 -5.84 -14.97 -14.57
C LYS A 331 -5.03 -13.91 -13.83
N GLY A 332 -4.02 -13.36 -14.51
CA GLY A 332 -3.24 -12.21 -14.04
C GLY A 332 -2.11 -12.53 -13.06
N VAL A 333 -2.21 -13.61 -12.28
CA VAL A 333 -1.20 -13.97 -11.26
C VAL A 333 -0.78 -15.43 -11.40
N GLN A 334 0.46 -15.66 -11.83
CA GLN A 334 1.03 -17.01 -11.99
C GLN A 334 2.14 -17.32 -10.98
N GLU A 335 2.66 -16.28 -10.31
CA GLU A 335 3.80 -16.37 -9.41
C GLU A 335 3.54 -15.53 -8.15
N ILE A 336 3.33 -16.24 -7.05
CA ILE A 336 3.33 -15.66 -5.70
C ILE A 336 4.75 -15.73 -5.17
N PHE A 337 5.19 -14.64 -4.56
CA PHE A 337 6.51 -14.56 -3.96
C PHE A 337 6.46 -14.79 -2.45
N ALA A 338 5.62 -14.04 -1.73
CA ALA A 338 5.41 -14.18 -0.31
C ALA A 338 3.93 -14.05 0.07
N VAL A 339 3.59 -14.58 1.25
CA VAL A 339 2.29 -14.40 1.90
C VAL A 339 2.54 -14.02 3.36
N SER A 340 1.73 -13.10 3.89
CA SER A 340 1.70 -12.74 5.30
C SER A 340 0.27 -12.53 5.79
N VAL A 341 0.00 -12.94 7.01
CA VAL A 341 -1.27 -12.76 7.69
C VAL A 341 -1.30 -11.36 8.30
N LEU A 342 -2.38 -10.63 8.03
CA LEU A 342 -2.66 -9.35 8.67
C LEU A 342 -3.74 -9.56 9.73
N PRO A 343 -3.54 -9.12 10.98
CA PRO A 343 -4.51 -9.27 12.06
C PRO A 343 -5.63 -8.20 11.98
N TRP A 344 -6.13 -7.97 10.76
CA TRP A 344 -7.17 -6.99 10.42
C TRP A 344 -8.07 -7.56 9.34
N LYS A 345 -9.37 -7.30 9.43
CA LYS A 345 -10.40 -7.84 8.52
C LYS A 345 -10.38 -7.14 7.18
N PHE A 346 -10.20 -5.82 7.18
CA PHE A 346 -10.33 -4.98 6.00
C PHE A 346 -9.25 -3.90 5.97
N PRO A 347 -7.95 -4.28 5.93
CA PRO A 347 -6.87 -3.31 5.82
C PRO A 347 -6.79 -2.73 4.41
N ASP A 348 -6.09 -1.61 4.32
CA ASP A 348 -5.52 -1.12 3.06
C ASP A 348 -4.06 -0.70 3.26
N VAL A 349 -3.31 -0.65 2.16
CA VAL A 349 -1.92 -0.19 2.08
C VAL A 349 -1.89 1.02 1.16
N ILE A 350 -1.37 2.15 1.64
CA ILE A 350 -1.39 3.42 0.91
C ILE A 350 0.05 3.91 0.69
N ASN A 351 0.42 4.02 -0.59
CA ASN A 351 1.75 4.44 -1.05
C ASN A 351 1.73 5.63 -2.03
N ASP A 352 0.55 6.03 -2.51
CA ASP A 352 0.36 6.94 -3.64
C ASP A 352 -0.53 8.15 -3.33
N ASP A 353 -1.32 8.12 -2.26
CA ASP A 353 -2.14 9.25 -1.82
C ASP A 353 -1.30 10.31 -1.08
N LEU A 354 -0.71 11.23 -1.84
CA LEU A 354 0.11 12.32 -1.29
C LEU A 354 -0.65 13.24 -0.34
N ASN A 355 -1.98 13.40 -0.50
CA ASN A 355 -2.79 14.22 0.39
C ASN A 355 -2.94 13.55 1.74
N LEU A 356 -3.28 12.26 1.75
CA LEU A 356 -3.36 11.50 3.00
C LEU A 356 -1.99 11.38 3.66
N LEU A 357 -0.93 11.14 2.89
CA LEU A 357 0.44 11.05 3.41
C LEU A 357 0.90 12.38 4.01
N GLY A 358 0.66 13.50 3.34
CA GLY A 358 1.06 14.85 3.77
C GLY A 358 0.22 15.43 4.91
N SER A 359 -1.01 14.94 5.08
CA SER A 359 -1.92 15.35 6.17
C SER A 359 -1.95 14.37 7.36
N THR A 360 -1.10 13.33 7.34
CA THR A 360 -1.06 12.33 8.41
C THR A 360 0.31 12.28 9.08
N TYR A 361 0.32 12.62 10.36
CA TYR A 361 1.50 12.64 11.20
C TYR A 361 1.48 11.46 12.16
N VAL A 362 2.62 10.78 12.30
CA VAL A 362 2.85 9.76 13.32
C VAL A 362 3.91 10.34 14.24
N LEU A 363 3.52 10.61 15.49
CA LEU A 363 4.34 11.30 16.49
C LEU A 363 4.47 10.43 17.73
N THR A 364 5.47 10.70 18.56
CA THR A 364 5.61 10.03 19.85
C THR A 364 4.49 10.44 20.79
N ASP A 365 4.15 9.58 21.76
CA ASP A 365 3.14 9.88 22.77
C ASP A 365 3.45 11.17 23.55
N GLU A 366 4.74 11.44 23.82
CA GLU A 366 5.18 12.67 24.45
C GLU A 366 4.76 13.91 23.63
N VAL A 367 4.98 13.89 22.32
CA VAL A 367 4.59 15.01 21.45
C VAL A 367 3.07 15.08 21.36
N LEU A 368 2.38 13.95 21.17
CA LEU A 368 0.91 13.90 21.09
C LEU A 368 0.24 14.49 22.35
N ASN A 369 0.74 14.13 23.54
CA ASN A 369 0.24 14.66 24.82
C ASN A 369 0.46 16.17 24.99
N ASN A 370 1.38 16.75 24.21
CA ASN A 370 1.68 18.18 24.19
C ASN A 370 1.24 18.87 22.90
N THR A 371 0.46 18.21 22.04
CA THR A 371 -0.16 18.88 20.89
C THR A 371 -1.30 19.77 21.35
N CYS A 372 -1.40 20.96 20.75
CA CYS A 372 -2.55 21.82 20.97
C CYS A 372 -3.81 21.05 20.56
N GLN A 373 -4.79 21.00 21.46
CA GLN A 373 -6.09 20.47 21.09
C GLN A 373 -6.72 21.43 20.08
N PRO A 374 -7.33 20.92 18.99
CA PRO A 374 -8.04 21.79 18.07
C PRO A 374 -9.06 22.61 18.87
N ASP A 375 -9.13 23.91 18.58
CA ASP A 375 -10.13 24.77 19.19
C ASP A 375 -11.50 24.12 18.96
N LYS A 376 -12.28 23.89 20.02
CA LYS A 376 -13.61 23.27 19.89
C LYS A 376 -14.49 24.06 18.92
N ASN A 377 -14.28 25.37 18.85
CA ASN A 377 -14.96 26.25 17.92
C ASN A 377 -14.57 25.93 16.47
N TRP A 378 -13.32 25.56 16.19
CA TRP A 378 -12.86 25.15 14.86
C TRP A 378 -13.61 23.92 14.36
N SER A 379 -13.71 22.87 15.18
CA SER A 379 -14.41 21.63 14.80
C SER A 379 -15.91 21.84 14.50
N THR A 380 -16.55 22.76 15.23
CA THR A 380 -17.97 23.06 15.02
C THR A 380 -18.16 23.98 13.81
N ALA A 381 -17.26 24.96 13.63
CA ALA A 381 -17.24 25.83 12.45
C ALA A 381 -17.03 25.04 11.15
N GLU A 382 -16.14 24.04 11.15
CA GLU A 382 -15.88 23.18 9.99
C GLU A 382 -17.12 22.36 9.58
N ILE A 383 -17.89 21.83 10.54
CA ILE A 383 -19.16 21.12 10.25
C ILE A 383 -20.13 22.05 9.52
N HIS A 384 -20.28 23.28 9.99
CA HIS A 384 -21.14 24.27 9.32
C HIS A 384 -20.61 24.63 7.92
N PHE A 385 -19.29 24.77 7.76
CA PHE A 385 -18.68 25.04 6.45
C PHE A 385 -18.95 23.90 5.45
N GLU A 386 -18.71 22.65 5.84
CA GLU A 386 -18.94 21.48 4.98
C GLU A 386 -20.42 21.28 4.64
N GLU A 387 -21.32 21.53 5.61
CA GLU A 387 -22.75 21.52 5.34
C GLU A 387 -23.16 22.63 4.36
N GLY A 388 -22.56 23.82 4.49
CA GLY A 388 -22.72 24.93 3.56
C GLY A 388 -22.25 24.57 2.15
N ASN A 389 -21.07 23.96 2.00
CA ASN A 389 -20.55 23.49 0.72
C ASN A 389 -21.52 22.50 0.09
N ARG A 390 -21.95 21.46 0.83
CA ARG A 390 -22.93 20.48 0.34
C ARG A 390 -24.23 21.14 -0.15
N LEU A 391 -24.80 22.06 0.63
CA LEU A 391 -26.03 22.76 0.25
C LEU A 391 -25.85 23.64 -0.99
N PHE A 392 -24.70 24.31 -1.11
CA PHE A 392 -24.36 25.12 -2.28
C PHE A 392 -24.31 24.24 -3.54
N ASN A 393 -23.71 23.06 -3.41
CA ASN A 393 -23.56 22.07 -4.46
C ASN A 393 -24.89 21.47 -4.90
N ASP A 394 -25.80 21.24 -3.95
CA ASP A 394 -27.19 20.85 -4.20
C ASP A 394 -28.05 21.99 -4.81
N GLY A 395 -27.47 23.17 -5.09
CA GLY A 395 -28.17 24.35 -5.62
C GLY A 395 -28.99 25.13 -4.58
N LYS A 396 -28.94 24.75 -3.30
CA LYS A 396 -29.66 25.40 -2.19
C LYS A 396 -28.89 26.59 -1.63
N VAL A 397 -28.62 27.57 -2.48
CA VAL A 397 -27.71 28.69 -2.19
C VAL A 397 -28.11 29.50 -0.94
N LYS A 398 -29.41 29.71 -0.69
CA LYS A 398 -29.89 30.43 0.51
C LYS A 398 -29.59 29.68 1.82
N GLU A 399 -29.73 28.36 1.81
CA GLU A 399 -29.44 27.53 2.98
C GLU A 399 -27.92 27.43 3.20
N ALA A 400 -27.14 27.38 2.12
CA ALA A 400 -25.68 27.43 2.18
C ALA A 400 -25.15 28.70 2.84
N ILE A 401 -25.72 29.87 2.50
CA ILE A 401 -25.40 31.15 3.14
C ILE A 401 -25.58 31.08 4.66
N GLU A 402 -26.68 30.50 5.13
CA GLU A 402 -26.96 30.41 6.57
C GLU A 402 -25.91 29.55 7.27
N LYS A 403 -25.48 28.46 6.62
CA LYS A 403 -24.40 27.60 7.15
C LYS A 403 -23.04 28.28 7.15
N TYR A 404 -22.70 29.04 6.10
CA TYR A 404 -21.47 29.82 6.12
C TYR A 404 -21.48 30.91 7.20
N LYS A 405 -22.63 31.55 7.46
CA LYS A 405 -22.77 32.49 8.59
C LYS A 405 -22.55 31.81 9.94
N GLN A 406 -23.18 30.66 10.17
CA GLN A 406 -22.98 29.88 11.39
C GLN A 406 -21.50 29.48 11.58
N CYS A 407 -20.80 29.14 10.50
CA CYS A 407 -19.35 28.92 10.52
C CYS A 407 -18.60 30.19 10.98
N LEU A 408 -18.90 31.34 10.38
CA LEU A 408 -18.23 32.61 10.68
C LEU A 408 -18.60 33.21 12.06
N GLU A 409 -19.78 32.90 12.60
CA GLU A 409 -20.15 33.24 13.98
C GLU A 409 -19.31 32.48 15.00
N MET A 410 -18.93 31.25 14.68
CA MET A 410 -18.03 30.43 15.52
C MET A 410 -16.57 30.79 15.31
N MET A 411 -16.18 31.08 14.07
CA MET A 411 -14.81 31.40 13.70
C MET A 411 -14.79 32.48 12.61
N ASP A 412 -14.73 33.74 13.04
CA ASP A 412 -14.77 34.88 12.12
C ASP A 412 -13.62 34.86 11.10
N ASN A 413 -12.43 34.39 11.49
CA ASN A 413 -11.29 34.29 10.57
C ASN A 413 -11.28 33.01 9.70
N TYR A 414 -12.40 32.29 9.57
CA TYR A 414 -12.50 31.11 8.68
C TYR A 414 -12.56 31.55 7.20
N VAL A 415 -11.40 31.84 6.62
CA VAL A 415 -11.25 32.41 5.26
C VAL A 415 -12.01 31.63 4.17
N PRO A 416 -11.96 30.28 4.10
CA PRO A 416 -12.70 29.54 3.07
C PRO A 416 -14.22 29.74 3.13
N ALA A 417 -14.79 29.78 4.34
CA ALA A 417 -16.21 30.00 4.54
C ALA A 417 -16.61 31.42 4.16
N ARG A 418 -15.76 32.42 4.46
CA ARG A 418 -15.99 33.81 4.06
C ARG A 418 -15.95 34.01 2.55
N TYR A 419 -15.01 33.37 1.87
CA TYR A 419 -14.95 33.37 0.41
C TYR A 419 -16.22 32.75 -0.21
N ASN A 420 -16.59 31.54 0.23
CA ASN A 420 -17.78 30.85 -0.28
C ASN A 420 -19.08 31.59 0.06
N TYR A 421 -19.13 32.27 1.21
CA TYR A 421 -20.23 33.16 1.57
C TYR A 421 -20.36 34.32 0.59
N GLY A 422 -19.23 35.01 0.28
CA GLY A 422 -19.19 36.08 -0.72
C GLY A 422 -19.65 35.62 -2.11
N VAL A 423 -19.17 34.46 -2.57
CA VAL A 423 -19.59 33.86 -3.85
C VAL A 423 -21.09 33.54 -3.84
N ALA A 424 -21.59 32.93 -2.76
CA ALA A 424 -23.01 32.59 -2.64
C ALA A 424 -23.93 33.82 -2.61
N LEU A 425 -23.49 34.93 -2.02
CA LEU A 425 -24.17 36.21 -2.10
C LEU A 425 -24.24 36.71 -3.56
N GLY A 426 -23.14 36.63 -4.30
CA GLY A 426 -23.08 36.97 -5.72
C GLY A 426 -24.03 36.14 -6.58
N ASN A 427 -24.19 34.84 -6.29
CA ASN A 427 -25.15 33.96 -6.98
C ASN A 427 -26.62 34.32 -6.73
N LEU A 428 -26.91 35.12 -5.70
CA LEU A 428 -28.25 35.66 -5.41
C LEU A 428 -28.39 37.13 -5.83
N ASP A 429 -27.51 37.62 -6.71
CA ASP A 429 -27.44 39.00 -7.18
C ASP A 429 -27.21 40.04 -6.06
N ARG A 430 -26.72 39.62 -4.89
CA ARG A 430 -26.38 40.51 -3.74
C ARG A 430 -24.92 40.98 -3.83
N HIS A 431 -24.60 41.65 -4.93
CA HIS A 431 -23.22 41.95 -5.31
C HIS A 431 -22.49 42.95 -4.39
N GLU A 432 -23.18 43.94 -3.83
CA GLU A 432 -22.57 44.87 -2.86
C GLU A 432 -22.15 44.14 -1.59
N GLU A 433 -22.98 43.22 -1.08
CA GLU A 433 -22.66 42.42 0.10
C GLU A 433 -21.55 41.40 -0.19
N ALA A 434 -21.56 40.80 -1.39
CA ALA A 434 -20.49 39.91 -1.83
C ALA A 434 -19.12 40.60 -1.82
N ILE A 435 -19.04 41.84 -2.32
CA ILE A 435 -17.80 42.63 -2.33
C ILE A 435 -17.28 42.84 -0.91
N ILE A 436 -18.15 43.22 0.04
CA ILE A 436 -17.75 43.46 1.44
C ILE A 436 -17.12 42.20 2.07
N GLU A 437 -17.72 41.03 1.85
CA GLU A 437 -17.19 39.78 2.41
C GLU A 437 -15.92 39.31 1.71
N LEU A 438 -15.84 39.47 0.39
CA LEU A 438 -14.64 39.12 -0.37
C LEU A 438 -13.47 40.08 -0.08
N GLU A 439 -13.72 41.36 0.19
CA GLU A 439 -12.67 42.30 0.63
C GLU A 439 -12.07 41.90 1.98
N LYS A 440 -12.87 41.35 2.89
CA LYS A 440 -12.37 40.79 4.16
C LYS A 440 -11.49 39.56 3.90
N VAL A 441 -11.79 38.73 2.90
CA VAL A 441 -10.87 37.64 2.47
C VAL A 441 -9.52 38.21 2.07
N LEU A 442 -9.50 39.32 1.33
CA LEU A 442 -8.25 39.97 0.89
C LEU A 442 -7.45 40.64 2.02
N LYS A 443 -8.06 40.91 3.18
CA LYS A 443 -7.34 41.41 4.36
C LYS A 443 -6.48 40.30 4.99
N GLU A 444 -6.95 39.07 4.94
CA GLU A 444 -6.23 37.89 5.47
C GLU A 444 -5.29 37.29 4.41
N ASP A 445 -5.73 37.21 3.16
CA ASP A 445 -4.94 36.73 2.02
C ASP A 445 -4.99 37.73 0.85
N ILE A 446 -4.01 38.64 0.83
CA ILE A 446 -3.90 39.69 -0.20
C ILE A 446 -3.69 39.13 -1.62
N GLY A 447 -3.27 37.86 -1.73
CA GLY A 447 -2.96 37.15 -2.96
C GLY A 447 -4.06 36.17 -3.42
N HIS A 448 -5.24 36.19 -2.80
CA HIS A 448 -6.33 35.27 -3.16
C HIS A 448 -6.95 35.62 -4.52
N ALA A 449 -6.37 35.09 -5.59
CA ALA A 449 -6.75 35.42 -6.97
C ALA A 449 -8.25 35.20 -7.28
N GLU A 450 -8.86 34.15 -6.73
CA GLU A 450 -10.28 33.82 -6.90
C GLU A 450 -11.20 34.85 -6.24
N ALA A 451 -10.85 35.32 -5.04
CA ALA A 451 -11.59 36.39 -4.36
C ALA A 451 -11.47 37.72 -5.13
N ILE A 452 -10.26 38.06 -5.60
CA ILE A 452 -10.01 39.24 -6.45
C ILE A 452 -10.88 39.18 -7.72
N ASN A 453 -10.89 38.03 -8.41
CA ASN A 453 -11.72 37.84 -9.61
C ASN A 453 -13.22 37.91 -9.29
N SER A 454 -13.67 37.35 -8.17
CA SER A 454 -15.09 37.39 -7.76
C SER A 454 -15.57 38.80 -7.41
N ILE A 455 -14.69 39.64 -6.84
CA ILE A 455 -14.94 41.07 -6.64
C ILE A 455 -15.07 41.78 -7.99
N GLY A 456 -14.16 41.52 -8.93
CA GLY A 456 -14.24 42.06 -10.29
C GLY A 456 -15.54 41.69 -11.01
N PHE A 457 -15.98 40.43 -10.86
CA PHE A 457 -17.26 39.96 -11.41
C PHE A 457 -18.45 40.70 -10.78
N SER A 458 -18.45 40.88 -9.46
CA SER A 458 -19.51 41.61 -8.76
C SER A 458 -19.55 43.08 -9.17
N HIS A 459 -18.39 43.74 -9.34
CA HIS A 459 -18.34 45.10 -9.89
C HIS A 459 -18.88 45.19 -11.32
N SER A 460 -18.58 44.20 -12.18
CA SER A 460 -19.11 44.13 -13.55
C SER A 460 -20.64 44.06 -13.55
N LYS A 461 -21.22 43.24 -12.66
CA LYS A 461 -22.68 43.12 -12.50
C LYS A 461 -23.36 44.40 -12.00
N LEU A 462 -22.65 45.19 -11.20
CA LEU A 462 -23.09 46.50 -10.73
C LEU A 462 -22.84 47.64 -11.74
N GLY A 463 -22.30 47.35 -12.93
CA GLY A 463 -21.99 48.36 -13.96
C GLY A 463 -20.74 49.20 -13.67
N ASN A 464 -19.94 48.83 -12.66
CA ASN A 464 -18.69 49.50 -12.32
C ASN A 464 -17.53 48.98 -13.19
N THR A 465 -17.59 49.26 -14.48
CA THR A 465 -16.69 48.71 -15.50
C THR A 465 -15.20 48.94 -15.22
N GLU A 466 -14.80 50.15 -14.80
CA GLU A 466 -13.39 50.46 -14.54
C GLU A 466 -12.83 49.63 -13.37
N LYS A 467 -13.59 49.54 -12.27
CA LYS A 467 -13.20 48.71 -11.11
C LYS A 467 -13.16 47.23 -11.48
N ALA A 468 -14.14 46.74 -12.23
CA ALA A 468 -14.15 45.35 -12.68
C ALA A 468 -12.88 45.00 -13.47
N ARG A 469 -12.46 45.88 -14.38
CA ARG A 469 -11.22 45.73 -15.17
C ARG A 469 -10.00 45.64 -14.27
N GLU A 470 -9.84 46.60 -13.34
CA GLU A 470 -8.72 46.63 -12.39
C GLU A 470 -8.59 45.32 -11.61
N TYR A 471 -9.71 44.82 -11.07
CA TYR A 471 -9.71 43.56 -10.31
C TYR A 471 -9.38 42.34 -11.18
N PHE A 472 -9.90 42.25 -12.42
CA PHE A 472 -9.53 41.13 -13.30
C PHE A 472 -8.05 41.17 -13.70
N GLU A 473 -7.51 42.34 -14.02
CA GLU A 473 -6.09 42.51 -14.33
C GLU A 473 -5.20 42.14 -13.13
N ARG A 474 -5.58 42.57 -11.92
CA ARG A 474 -4.89 42.19 -10.69
C ARG A 474 -4.93 40.67 -10.45
N ALA A 475 -6.07 40.01 -10.68
CA ALA A 475 -6.18 38.55 -10.55
C ALA A 475 -5.25 37.82 -11.53
N ILE A 476 -5.11 38.33 -12.75
CA ILE A 476 -4.17 37.80 -13.77
C ILE A 476 -2.72 38.09 -13.38
N GLN A 477 -2.42 39.25 -12.80
CA GLN A 477 -1.07 39.57 -12.33
C GLN A 477 -0.62 38.61 -11.22
N ILE A 478 -1.51 38.32 -10.27
CA ILE A 478 -1.25 37.37 -9.19
C ILE A 478 -1.15 35.93 -9.71
N ARG A 479 -2.01 35.56 -10.67
CA ARG A 479 -2.03 34.24 -11.29
C ARG A 479 -2.09 34.35 -12.82
N PRO A 480 -0.94 34.40 -13.51
CA PRO A 480 -0.87 34.61 -14.97
C PRO A 480 -1.65 33.57 -15.81
N ASN A 481 -1.86 32.37 -15.29
CA ASN A 481 -2.61 31.30 -15.94
C ASN A 481 -4.09 31.22 -15.49
N TYR A 482 -4.64 32.29 -14.90
CA TYR A 482 -6.02 32.28 -14.42
C TYR A 482 -7.03 32.55 -15.56
N GLU A 483 -7.42 31.49 -16.25
CA GLU A 483 -8.26 31.58 -17.46
C GLU A 483 -9.64 32.22 -17.23
N GLN A 484 -10.25 32.02 -16.05
CA GLN A 484 -11.53 32.65 -15.72
C GLN A 484 -11.41 34.18 -15.67
N ALA A 485 -10.35 34.71 -15.05
CA ALA A 485 -10.12 36.15 -14.97
C ALA A 485 -9.83 36.76 -16.35
N LYS A 486 -9.06 36.06 -17.20
CA LYS A 486 -8.83 36.46 -18.60
C LYS A 486 -10.14 36.50 -19.40
N SER A 487 -10.99 35.49 -19.24
CA SER A 487 -12.28 35.40 -19.93
C SER A 487 -13.23 36.50 -19.48
N ASN A 488 -13.29 36.77 -18.17
CA ASN A 488 -14.09 37.86 -17.61
C ASN A 488 -13.61 39.24 -18.11
N LEU A 489 -12.30 39.47 -18.16
CA LEU A 489 -11.72 40.71 -18.70
C LEU A 489 -12.04 40.88 -20.19
N LYS A 490 -11.93 39.81 -20.98
CA LYS A 490 -12.28 39.82 -22.41
C LYS A 490 -13.76 40.17 -22.62
N ALA A 491 -14.66 39.48 -21.92
CA ALA A 491 -16.09 39.74 -22.00
C ALA A 491 -16.47 41.16 -21.54
N LEU A 492 -15.78 41.69 -20.53
CA LEU A 492 -15.96 43.08 -20.09
C LEU A 492 -15.56 44.08 -21.18
N ASN A 493 -14.44 43.84 -21.88
CA ASN A 493 -13.96 44.71 -22.95
C ASN A 493 -14.84 44.65 -24.21
N GLU A 494 -15.40 43.48 -24.53
CA GLU A 494 -16.34 43.34 -25.64
C GLU A 494 -17.62 44.15 -25.40
N LYS A 495 -18.18 44.11 -24.18
CA LYS A 495 -19.35 44.92 -23.79
C LYS A 495 -19.15 46.43 -23.77
N VAL A 496 -17.91 46.90 -23.68
CA VAL A 496 -17.57 48.34 -23.69
C VAL A 496 -17.41 48.86 -25.12
N ASN A 497 -17.22 47.96 -26.08
CA ASN A 497 -17.03 48.28 -27.50
C ASN A 497 -18.33 48.12 -28.34
N GLU A 498 -19.41 47.63 -27.73
CA GLU A 498 -20.80 47.68 -28.25
C GLU A 498 -21.52 48.93 -27.75
#